data_AF-A0A449BHZ6-F1
#
_entry.id   AF-A0A449BHZ6-F1
#
_cell.length_a   1.000
_cell.length_b   1.000
_cell.length_c   1.000
_cell.angle_alpha   90.00
_cell.angle_beta   90.00
_cell.angle_gamma   90.00
#
_symmetry.space_group_name_H-M   'P 1'
#
loop_
_entity.id
_entity.type
_entity.pdbx_description
1 polymer ?
#
loop_
_entity_poly.entity_id
_entity_poly.type
_entity_poly.pdbx_seq_one_letter_code
_entity_poly.pdbx_strand_id
1 'polypeptide(L)'
;MKEKILKSNKYQHYKMNLFVLTSVYFLLFVIFNAYLLIGIDTIDNPASIFLMINLVVLVPFLPVILYFCYKTVSIKKNINNYKVYQGVIKNIYSGNFSRIQSRDLSVKVEERLELLETKVFSGPLFDEVAKNVKVEILFDEKRQDAIITKVLE
;
A
#
# COMPACT_ATOMS: atom_id res chain seq x y z
N MET A 1 9.17 17.85 -3.72
CA MET A 1 8.78 17.00 -2.56
C MET A 1 7.48 16.24 -2.81
N LYS A 2 6.35 16.94 -3.01
CA LYS A 2 5.04 16.34 -3.36
C LYS A 2 5.13 15.32 -4.49
N GLU A 3 5.77 15.69 -5.60
CA GLU A 3 5.93 14.80 -6.75
C GLU A 3 6.78 13.55 -6.45
N LYS A 4 7.88 13.70 -5.70
CA LYS A 4 8.71 12.56 -5.27
C LYS A 4 7.91 11.55 -4.45
N ILE A 5 7.07 12.03 -3.52
CA ILE A 5 6.21 11.16 -2.70
C ILE A 5 5.16 10.47 -3.57
N LEU A 6 4.48 11.21 -4.45
CA LEU A 6 3.45 10.66 -5.32
C LEU A 6 4.01 9.67 -6.35
N LYS A 7 5.28 9.79 -6.76
CA LYS A 7 5.96 8.84 -7.66
C LYS A 7 6.63 7.67 -6.91
N SER A 8 6.73 7.72 -5.58
CA SER A 8 7.37 6.66 -4.80
C SER A 8 6.67 5.30 -4.93
N ASN A 9 7.45 4.21 -4.92
CA ASN A 9 6.91 2.84 -4.98
C ASN A 9 5.87 2.59 -3.88
N LYS A 10 6.08 3.11 -2.67
CA LYS A 10 5.16 2.95 -1.54
C LYS A 10 3.79 3.57 -1.81
N TYR A 11 3.75 4.81 -2.30
CA TYR A 11 2.48 5.47 -2.62
C TYR A 11 1.77 4.79 -3.79
N GLN A 12 2.52 4.45 -4.85
CA GLN A 12 1.97 3.77 -6.02
C GLN A 12 1.42 2.39 -5.67
N HIS A 13 2.09 1.64 -4.80
CA HIS A 13 1.63 0.35 -4.32
C HIS A 13 0.29 0.47 -3.58
N TYR A 14 0.16 1.41 -2.63
CA TYR A 14 -1.11 1.61 -1.91
C TYR A 14 -2.23 2.08 -2.84
N LYS A 15 -1.93 3.00 -3.76
CA LYS A 15 -2.90 3.48 -4.75
C LYS A 15 -3.36 2.35 -5.68
N MET A 16 -2.44 1.52 -6.14
CA MET A 16 -2.73 0.38 -7.02
C MET A 16 -3.59 -0.65 -6.30
N ASN A 17 -3.21 -1.06 -5.09
CA ASN A 17 -4.03 -2.01 -4.31
C ASN A 17 -5.42 -1.45 -4.01
N LEU A 18 -5.52 -0.16 -3.66
CA LEU A 18 -6.82 0.49 -3.48
C LEU A 18 -7.67 0.41 -4.76
N PHE A 19 -7.08 0.72 -5.91
CA PHE A 19 -7.77 0.65 -7.20
C PHE A 19 -8.22 -0.77 -7.54
N VAL A 20 -7.32 -1.76 -7.44
CA VAL A 20 -7.63 -3.16 -7.74
C VAL A 20 -8.72 -3.68 -6.81
N LEU A 21 -8.60 -3.49 -5.49
CA LEU A 21 -9.58 -3.95 -4.52
C LEU A 21 -10.95 -3.29 -4.72
N THR A 22 -10.98 -1.98 -5.00
CA THR A 22 -12.24 -1.27 -5.27
C THR A 22 -12.88 -1.75 -6.58
N SER A 23 -12.06 -2.03 -7.60
CA SER A 23 -12.54 -2.53 -8.90
C SER A 23 -13.12 -3.95 -8.77
N VAL A 24 -12.42 -4.83 -8.04
CA VAL A 24 -12.90 -6.18 -7.75
C VAL A 24 -14.18 -6.12 -6.92
N TYR A 25 -14.22 -5.28 -5.88
CA TYR A 25 -15.42 -5.07 -5.07
C TYR A 25 -16.61 -4.60 -5.92
N PHE A 26 -16.40 -3.62 -6.79
CA PHE A 26 -17.46 -3.10 -7.66
C PHE A 26 -17.95 -4.15 -8.66
N LEU A 27 -17.03 -4.92 -9.26
CA LEU A 27 -17.38 -6.00 -10.18
C LEU A 27 -18.23 -7.08 -9.48
N LEU A 28 -17.82 -7.52 -8.28
CA LEU A 28 -18.60 -8.46 -7.47
C LEU A 28 -19.98 -7.88 -7.15
N PHE A 29 -20.03 -6.64 -6.69
CA PHE A 29 -21.29 -5.95 -6.41
C PHE A 29 -22.23 -5.97 -7.62
N VAL A 30 -21.74 -5.62 -8.82
CA VAL A 30 -22.55 -5.62 -10.05
C VAL A 30 -23.05 -7.02 -10.39
N ILE A 31 -22.17 -8.04 -10.39
CA ILE A 31 -22.53 -9.43 -10.72
C ILE A 31 -23.64 -9.93 -9.79
N PHE A 32 -23.48 -9.71 -8.49
CA PHE A 32 -24.44 -10.20 -7.50
C PHE A 32 -25.78 -9.45 -7.56
N ASN A 33 -25.77 -8.14 -7.78
CA ASN A 33 -27.01 -7.39 -7.96
C ASN A 33 -27.72 -7.74 -9.27
N ALA A 34 -26.98 -8.00 -10.36
CA ALA A 34 -27.55 -8.44 -11.63
C ALA A 34 -28.19 -9.82 -11.51
N TYR A 35 -27.56 -10.77 -10.79
CA TYR A 35 -28.14 -12.09 -10.51
C TYR A 35 -29.47 -11.97 -9.76
N LEU A 36 -29.54 -11.10 -8.77
CA LEU A 36 -30.78 -10.84 -8.04
C LEU A 36 -31.85 -10.23 -8.94
N LEU A 37 -31.51 -9.24 -9.76
CA LEU A 37 -32.46 -8.61 -10.68
C LEU A 37 -33.07 -9.61 -11.69
N ILE A 38 -32.30 -10.60 -12.15
CA ILE A 38 -32.76 -11.61 -13.12
C ILE A 38 -33.54 -12.74 -12.42
N GLY A 39 -33.21 -13.05 -11.16
CA GLY A 39 -33.81 -14.17 -10.41
C GLY A 39 -35.05 -13.84 -9.58
N ILE A 40 -35.47 -12.56 -9.47
CA ILE A 40 -36.56 -12.13 -8.57
C ILE A 40 -37.87 -12.90 -8.78
N ASP A 41 -38.21 -13.27 -10.01
CA ASP A 41 -39.45 -13.99 -10.31
C ASP A 41 -39.42 -15.48 -9.92
N THR A 42 -38.26 -16.00 -9.50
CA THR A 42 -38.04 -17.41 -9.15
C THR A 42 -37.56 -17.65 -7.71
N ILE A 43 -37.36 -16.59 -6.93
CA ILE A 43 -36.76 -16.65 -5.59
C ILE A 43 -37.82 -16.31 -4.54
N ASP A 44 -38.09 -17.25 -3.63
CA ASP A 44 -39.09 -17.08 -2.56
C ASP A 44 -38.74 -15.96 -1.56
N ASN A 45 -37.46 -15.60 -1.41
CA ASN A 45 -37.02 -14.54 -0.50
C ASN A 45 -35.78 -13.79 -1.02
N PRO A 46 -35.95 -12.87 -1.98
CA PRO A 46 -34.83 -12.15 -2.61
C PRO A 46 -34.10 -11.21 -1.63
N ALA A 47 -34.79 -10.73 -0.59
CA ALA A 47 -34.21 -9.85 0.42
C ALA A 47 -33.18 -10.56 1.31
N SER A 48 -33.41 -11.82 1.68
CA SER A 48 -32.47 -12.58 2.51
C SER A 48 -31.20 -12.97 1.73
N ILE A 49 -31.33 -13.31 0.44
CA ILE A 49 -30.19 -13.60 -0.45
C ILE A 49 -29.39 -12.32 -0.70
N PHE A 50 -30.06 -11.19 -0.94
CA PHE A 50 -29.42 -9.88 -1.05
C PHE A 50 -28.59 -9.54 0.18
N LEU A 51 -29.17 -9.71 1.38
CA LEU A 51 -28.47 -9.45 2.64
C LEU A 51 -27.29 -10.39 2.82
N MET A 52 -27.45 -11.70 2.56
CA MET A 52 -26.38 -12.68 2.70
C MET A 52 -25.19 -12.37 1.79
N ILE A 53 -25.42 -12.04 0.53
CA ILE A 53 -24.35 -11.72 -0.42
C ILE A 53 -23.62 -10.43 -0.02
N ASN A 54 -24.36 -9.38 0.32
CA ASN A 54 -23.74 -8.11 0.74
C ASN A 54 -22.96 -8.26 2.06
N LEU A 55 -23.50 -8.97 3.06
CA LEU A 55 -22.84 -9.16 4.36
C LEU A 55 -21.69 -10.16 4.35
N VAL A 56 -21.79 -11.26 3.61
CA VAL A 56 -20.80 -12.33 3.65
C VAL A 56 -19.70 -12.13 2.61
N VAL A 57 -20.07 -11.63 1.43
CA VAL A 57 -19.11 -11.54 0.32
C VAL A 57 -18.49 -10.16 0.24
N LEU A 58 -19.25 -9.09 0.42
CA LEU A 58 -18.76 -7.72 0.17
C LEU A 58 -18.20 -7.03 1.43
N VAL A 59 -18.85 -7.16 2.59
CA VAL A 59 -18.38 -6.53 3.84
C VAL A 59 -16.94 -6.90 4.22
N PRO A 60 -16.44 -8.15 4.04
CA PRO A 60 -15.05 -8.48 4.37
C PRO A 60 -13.99 -7.70 3.57
N PHE A 61 -14.34 -7.21 2.37
CA PHE A 61 -13.43 -6.38 1.58
C PHE A 61 -13.34 -4.94 2.11
N LEU A 62 -14.35 -4.47 2.83
CA LEU A 62 -14.46 -3.08 3.27
C LEU A 62 -13.30 -2.66 4.21
N PRO A 63 -12.92 -3.44 5.26
CA PRO A 63 -11.78 -3.09 6.10
C PRO A 63 -10.46 -2.98 5.31
N VAL A 64 -10.26 -3.85 4.31
CA VAL A 64 -9.04 -3.86 3.49
C VAL A 64 -8.99 -2.62 2.59
N ILE A 65 -10.11 -2.29 1.93
CA ILE A 65 -10.24 -1.07 1.12
C ILE A 65 -10.02 0.18 1.98
N LEU A 66 -10.64 0.24 3.16
CA LEU A 66 -10.49 1.34 4.11
C LEU A 66 -9.05 1.47 4.59
N TYR A 67 -8.34 0.37 4.83
CA TYR A 67 -6.92 0.38 5.18
C TYR A 67 -6.07 1.06 4.09
N PHE A 68 -6.20 0.64 2.83
CA PHE A 68 -5.43 1.23 1.74
C PHE A 68 -5.86 2.67 1.43
N CYS A 69 -7.15 2.99 1.60
CA CYS A 69 -7.66 4.35 1.51
C CYS A 69 -7.02 5.25 2.56
N TYR A 70 -7.04 4.83 3.83
CA TYR A 70 -6.40 5.55 4.93
C TYR A 70 -4.91 5.77 4.68
N LYS A 71 -4.18 4.72 4.27
CA LYS A 71 -2.73 4.84 3.97
C LYS A 71 -2.45 5.82 2.83
N THR A 72 -3.22 5.75 1.74
CA THR A 72 -3.07 6.64 0.58
C THR A 72 -3.38 8.10 0.93
N VAL A 73 -4.48 8.34 1.64
CA VAL A 73 -4.90 9.68 2.08
C VAL A 73 -3.93 10.24 3.11
N SER A 74 -3.49 9.40 4.06
CA SER A 74 -2.49 9.76 5.06
C SER A 74 -1.22 10.31 4.42
N ILE A 75 -0.65 9.58 3.45
CA ILE A 75 0.57 10.04 2.77
C ILE A 75 0.31 11.37 2.06
N LYS A 76 -0.82 11.48 1.33
CA LYS A 76 -1.18 12.69 0.58
C LYS A 76 -1.41 13.91 1.48
N LYS A 77 -2.03 13.74 2.65
CA LYS A 77 -2.32 14.82 3.59
C LYS A 77 -1.06 15.31 4.33
N ASN A 78 -0.12 14.41 4.59
CA ASN A 78 1.07 14.69 5.38
C ASN A 78 2.32 14.95 4.53
N ILE A 79 2.18 15.17 3.22
CA ILE A 79 3.29 15.45 2.29
C ILE A 79 4.27 16.50 2.81
N ASN A 80 3.75 17.54 3.47
CA ASN A 80 4.55 18.66 3.96
C ASN A 80 5.35 18.33 5.24
N ASN A 81 5.02 17.23 5.93
CA ASN A 81 5.73 16.80 7.13
C ASN A 81 7.01 16.01 6.80
N TYR A 82 7.10 15.48 5.58
CA TYR A 82 8.25 14.70 5.16
C TYR A 82 9.45 15.61 4.93
N LYS A 83 10.59 15.23 5.51
CA LYS A 83 11.89 15.86 5.23
C LYS A 83 12.79 14.89 4.47
N VAL A 84 13.67 15.44 3.64
CA VAL A 84 14.63 14.66 2.86
C VAL A 84 15.84 14.37 3.74
N TYR A 85 16.28 13.12 3.74
CA TYR A 85 17.47 12.65 4.43
C TYR A 85 18.28 11.73 3.51
N GLN A 86 19.55 11.59 3.81
CA GLN A 86 20.39 10.55 3.23
C GLN A 86 20.67 9.47 4.28
N GLY A 87 20.73 8.22 3.83
CA GLY A 87 21.08 7.11 4.70
C GLY A 87 21.66 5.95 3.93
N VAL A 88 22.17 4.97 4.68
CA VAL A 88 22.79 3.76 4.15
C VAL A 88 21.98 2.55 4.59
N ILE A 89 21.58 1.71 3.64
CA ILE A 89 20.88 0.46 3.95
C ILE A 89 21.82 -0.47 4.70
N LYS A 90 21.46 -0.86 5.93
CA LYS A 90 22.28 -1.73 6.78
C LYS A 90 21.87 -3.19 6.68
N ASN A 91 20.58 -3.47 6.79
CA ASN A 91 20.06 -4.83 6.67
C ASN A 91 18.85 -4.88 5.75
N ILE A 92 18.69 -6.01 5.07
CA ILE A 92 17.49 -6.40 4.34
C ILE A 92 17.03 -7.69 5.02
N TYR A 93 15.87 -7.64 5.66
CA TYR A 93 15.36 -8.73 6.50
C TYR A 93 14.51 -9.73 5.73
N SER A 94 13.94 -9.32 4.59
CA SER A 94 13.18 -10.20 3.72
C SER A 94 14.09 -11.19 3.01
N GLY A 95 13.86 -12.49 3.19
CA GLY A 95 14.60 -13.54 2.49
C GLY A 95 14.37 -13.52 0.97
N ASN A 96 15.40 -13.87 0.19
CA ASN A 96 15.38 -13.86 -1.28
C ASN A 96 14.38 -14.84 -1.93
N PHE A 97 13.80 -15.76 -1.16
CA PHE A 97 13.14 -16.96 -1.67
C PHE A 97 11.66 -16.79 -2.06
N SER A 98 11.04 -15.67 -1.72
CA SER A 98 9.74 -15.30 -2.26
C SER A 98 9.92 -13.97 -2.96
N ARG A 99 9.36 -13.81 -4.16
CA ARG A 99 9.13 -12.48 -4.76
C ARG A 99 8.10 -11.76 -3.87
N ILE A 100 8.50 -11.39 -2.67
CA ILE A 100 7.68 -10.69 -1.70
C ILE A 100 7.44 -9.32 -2.30
N GLN A 101 6.18 -8.88 -2.33
CA GLN A 101 5.74 -7.59 -2.84
C GLN A 101 6.44 -6.39 -2.16
N SER A 102 7.21 -6.63 -1.10
CA SER A 102 8.05 -5.67 -0.39
C SER A 102 9.31 -6.32 0.19
N ARG A 103 10.38 -5.52 0.32
CA ARG A 103 11.55 -5.81 1.14
C ARG A 103 11.51 -4.95 2.39
N ASP A 104 11.56 -5.60 3.54
CA ASP A 104 11.73 -4.98 4.84
C ASP A 104 13.22 -4.74 5.04
N LEU A 105 13.57 -3.50 5.37
CA LEU A 105 14.96 -3.07 5.43
C LEU A 105 15.16 -2.02 6.51
N SER A 106 16.39 -1.94 6.98
CA SER A 106 16.82 -0.90 7.91
C SER A 106 17.81 0.05 7.26
N VAL A 107 17.60 1.34 7.49
CA VAL A 107 18.44 2.41 6.97
C VAL A 107 19.03 3.20 8.12
N LYS A 108 20.36 3.30 8.14
CA LYS A 108 21.07 4.21 9.03
C LYS A 108 21.09 5.59 8.37
N VAL A 109 20.35 6.54 8.92
CA VAL A 109 20.34 7.92 8.44
C VAL A 109 21.63 8.61 8.87
N GLU A 110 22.27 9.38 8.00
CA GLU A 110 23.58 10.00 8.33
C GLU A 110 23.46 11.08 9.41
N GLU A 111 22.35 11.84 9.36
CA GLU A 111 22.06 12.94 10.29
C GLU A 111 21.40 12.49 11.60
N ARG A 112 21.16 11.17 11.78
CA ARG A 112 20.51 10.62 12.98
C ARG A 112 21.25 9.40 13.49
N LEU A 113 21.26 9.22 14.80
CA LEU A 113 21.82 8.01 15.42
C LEU A 113 20.90 6.79 15.27
N GLU A 114 19.64 7.02 14.92
CA GLU A 114 18.59 6.00 14.86
C GLU A 114 18.63 5.19 13.56
N LEU A 115 18.34 3.90 13.70
CA LEU A 115 18.16 2.97 12.60
C LEU A 115 16.68 2.96 12.22
N LEU A 116 16.33 3.46 11.03
CA LEU A 116 14.94 3.51 10.58
C LEU A 116 14.55 2.21 9.89
N GLU A 117 13.48 1.59 10.35
CA GLU A 117 12.85 0.47 9.65
C GLU A 117 11.88 0.98 8.59
N THR A 118 12.02 0.47 7.37
CA THR A 118 11.13 0.83 6.28
C THR A 118 10.93 -0.33 5.31
N LYS A 119 10.03 -0.15 4.36
CA LYS A 119 9.66 -1.14 3.35
C LYS A 119 9.82 -0.53 1.97
N VAL A 120 10.51 -1.25 1.08
CA VAL A 120 10.53 -0.95 -0.35
C VAL A 120 9.63 -1.94 -1.06
N PHE A 121 8.57 -1.43 -1.68
CA PHE A 121 7.64 -2.22 -2.45
C PHE A 121 8.20 -2.51 -3.85
N SER A 122 7.71 -3.58 -4.47
CA SER A 122 8.06 -3.97 -5.84
C SER A 122 7.87 -2.81 -6.83
N GLY A 123 8.79 -2.69 -7.78
CA GLY A 123 8.89 -1.57 -8.71
C GLY A 123 10.36 -1.25 -9.03
N PRO A 124 10.65 -0.13 -9.72
CA PRO A 124 12.00 0.19 -10.20
C PRO A 124 13.07 0.15 -9.11
N LEU A 125 12.81 0.76 -7.95
CA LEU A 125 13.73 0.78 -6.82
C LEU A 125 13.93 -0.57 -6.12
N PHE A 126 13.11 -1.58 -6.39
CA PHE A 126 13.14 -2.83 -5.64
C PHE A 126 14.42 -3.63 -5.90
N ASP A 127 14.90 -3.63 -7.15
CA ASP A 127 16.10 -4.36 -7.55
C ASP A 127 17.38 -3.57 -7.30
N GLU A 128 17.29 -2.23 -7.29
CA GLU A 128 18.42 -1.33 -7.01
C GLU A 128 18.81 -1.30 -5.53
N VAL A 129 17.87 -1.63 -4.64
CA VAL A 129 18.08 -1.61 -3.18
C VAL A 129 18.90 -2.84 -2.76
N ALA A 130 20.15 -2.59 -2.40
CA ALA A 130 21.09 -3.56 -1.86
C ALA A 130 21.71 -3.10 -0.52
N LYS A 131 22.35 -4.05 0.17
CA LYS A 131 23.05 -3.76 1.44
C LYS A 131 24.23 -2.80 1.20
N ASN A 132 24.44 -1.86 2.12
CA ASN A 132 25.47 -0.82 2.10
C ASN A 132 25.34 0.22 0.98
N VAL A 133 24.19 0.29 0.31
CA VAL A 133 23.90 1.32 -0.69
C VAL A 133 23.38 2.59 -0.03
N LYS A 134 23.82 3.75 -0.54
CA LYS A 134 23.30 5.07 -0.13
C LYS A 134 21.95 5.31 -0.76
N VAL A 135 21.01 5.88 -0.01
CA VAL A 135 19.65 6.13 -0.45
C VAL A 135 19.15 7.50 0.01
N GLU A 136 18.28 8.11 -0.81
CA GLU A 136 17.48 9.27 -0.42
C GLU A 136 16.18 8.78 0.23
N ILE A 137 15.96 9.21 1.46
CA ILE A 137 14.80 8.86 2.28
C ILE A 137 13.96 10.11 2.52
N LEU A 138 12.65 9.97 2.44
CA LEU A 138 11.71 10.93 2.96
C LEU A 138 11.17 10.40 4.29
N PHE A 139 11.35 11.17 5.37
CA PHE A 139 10.94 10.75 6.72
C PHE A 139 9.95 11.75 7.32
N ASP A 140 8.82 11.24 7.83
CA ASP A 140 7.86 11.98 8.66
C ASP A 140 8.11 11.62 10.13
N GLU A 141 8.75 12.54 10.86
CA GLU A 141 9.12 12.40 12.27
C GLU A 141 7.92 12.18 13.19
N LYS A 142 6.75 12.77 12.87
CA LYS A 142 5.56 12.68 13.71
C LYS A 142 4.90 11.30 13.62
N ARG A 143 5.01 10.68 12.44
CA ARG A 143 4.39 9.37 12.16
C ARG A 143 5.37 8.22 12.16
N GLN A 144 6.66 8.51 12.33
CA GLN A 144 7.74 7.53 12.20
C GLN A 144 7.65 6.77 10.87
N ASP A 145 7.29 7.49 9.79
CA ASP A 145 7.08 6.90 8.48
C ASP A 145 8.22 7.27 7.53
N ALA A 146 8.91 6.27 6.99
CA ALA A 146 9.99 6.45 6.04
C ALA A 146 9.59 5.96 4.64
N ILE A 147 10.07 6.65 3.60
CA ILE A 147 9.88 6.32 2.19
C ILE A 147 11.22 6.45 1.48
N ILE A 148 11.75 5.36 0.93
CA ILE A 148 12.91 5.43 0.03
C ILE A 148 12.45 5.93 -1.34
N THR A 149 13.18 6.90 -1.87
CA THR A 149 12.82 7.57 -3.13
C THR A 149 13.82 7.39 -4.26
N LYS A 150 15.10 7.20 -3.94
CA LYS A 150 16.13 6.82 -4.91
C LYS A 150 17.32 6.18 -4.23
N VAL A 151 18.04 5.35 -4.97
CA VAL A 151 19.42 4.97 -4.68
C VAL A 151 20.33 6.12 -5.13
N LEU A 152 21.36 6.41 -4.33
CA LEU A 152 22.40 7.37 -4.62
C LEU A 152 23.64 6.58 -5.05
N GLU A 153 24.13 6.86 -6.25
CA GLU A 153 25.41 6.34 -6.77
C GLU A 153 26.60 6.87 -5.96
#